data_AF-A0A8T1FJP2-F1
#
_entry.id   AF-A0A8T1FJP2-F1
#
_cell.length_a   1.000
_cell.length_b   1.000
_cell.length_c   1.000
_cell.angle_alpha   90.00
_cell.angle_beta   90.00
_cell.angle_gamma   90.00
#
_symmetry.space_group_name_H-M   'P 1'
#
loop_
_entity.id
_entity.type
_entity.pdbx_description
1 polymer ?
#
loop_
_entity_poly.entity_id
_entity_poly.type
_entity_poly.pdbx_seq_one_letter_code
_entity_poly.pdbx_strand_id
1 'polypeptide(L)' 'MKLLLATVMTAILAQSISADSCAVTTLSKLLLDQYIDQCSDDSGYAFTTGVKPTAEEVAGMCASDA' A
#
# COMPACT_ATOMS: atom_id res chain seq x y z
N MET A 1 0.10 -31.35 32.91
CA MET A 1 0.92 -30.11 32.99
C MET A 1 2.34 -30.52 32.62
N LYS A 2 3.13 -29.85 31.79
CA LYS A 2 3.01 -28.59 31.08
C LYS A 2 4.22 -28.59 30.10
N LEU A 3 3.98 -28.29 28.83
CA LEU A 3 4.87 -27.57 27.90
C LEU A 3 6.30 -28.11 27.67
N LEU A 4 6.52 -28.71 26.50
CA LEU A 4 7.81 -28.64 25.81
C LEU A 4 7.64 -27.88 24.49
N LEU A 5 7.76 -26.56 24.64
CA LEU A 5 8.41 -25.59 23.74
C LEU A 5 8.38 -25.90 22.23
N ALA A 6 7.33 -25.41 21.57
CA ALA A 6 7.35 -25.19 20.13
C ALA A 6 8.29 -24.02 19.81
N THR A 7 9.42 -24.31 19.18
CA THR A 7 10.31 -23.34 18.56
C THR A 7 9.62 -22.74 17.34
N VAL A 8 9.13 -21.51 17.46
CA VAL A 8 8.83 -20.66 16.29
C VAL A 8 9.93 -19.63 16.20
N MET A 9 10.90 -19.92 15.33
CA MET A 9 11.88 -18.95 14.88
C MET A 9 11.13 -17.95 13.98
N THR A 10 10.57 -16.91 14.56
CA THR A 10 10.06 -15.78 13.79
C THR A 10 11.28 -15.05 13.24
N ALA A 11 11.76 -15.47 12.08
CA ALA A 11 12.70 -14.70 11.29
C ALA A 11 11.97 -13.41 10.89
N ILE A 12 12.13 -12.37 11.71
CA ILE A 12 11.79 -11.00 11.33
C ILE A 12 12.77 -10.66 10.21
N LEU A 13 12.35 -10.85 8.95
CA LEU A 13 12.94 -10.13 7.84
C LEU A 13 12.62 -8.65 8.08
N ALA A 14 13.45 -8.00 8.90
CA ALA A 14 13.61 -6.56 8.87
C ALA A 14 14.27 -6.25 7.53
N GLN A 15 13.47 -6.29 6.46
CA GLN A 15 13.83 -5.70 5.20
C GLN A 15 14.02 -4.23 5.52
N SER A 16 15.28 -3.80 5.57
CA SER A 16 15.68 -2.40 5.66
C SER A 16 15.34 -1.79 4.31
N ILE A 17 14.06 -1.51 4.13
CA ILE A 17 13.50 -0.76 3.02
C ILE A 17 14.00 0.66 3.25
N SER A 18 15.13 1.01 2.63
CA SER A 18 15.64 2.38 2.62
C SER A 18 14.56 3.29 2.03
N ALA A 19 13.86 4.03 2.90
CA ALA A 19 12.76 4.93 2.53
C ALA A 19 13.17 5.92 1.42
N ASP A 20 14.45 6.27 1.35
CA ASP A 20 15.03 7.19 0.36
C ASP A 20 15.09 6.65 -1.09
N SER A 21 14.99 5.34 -1.31
CA SER A 21 14.98 4.72 -2.65
C SER A 21 13.70 3.94 -2.96
N CYS A 22 12.80 3.84 -1.99
CA CYS A 22 11.59 3.07 -2.12
C CYS A 22 10.53 3.89 -2.85
N ALA A 23 10.46 3.63 -4.15
CA ALA A 23 9.31 3.90 -4.99
C ALA A 23 9.20 5.32 -5.57
N VAL A 24 10.19 6.22 -5.56
CA VAL A 24 10.02 7.47 -6.35
C VAL A 24 9.77 7.17 -7.83
N THR A 25 10.52 6.25 -8.45
CA THR A 25 10.27 5.84 -9.84
C THR A 25 8.94 5.10 -10.03
N THR A 26 8.52 4.31 -9.04
CA THR A 26 7.24 3.58 -9.09
C THR A 26 6.05 4.51 -8.87
N LEU A 27 6.16 5.44 -7.92
CA LEU A 27 5.22 6.51 -7.66
C LEU A 27 5.14 7.43 -8.87
N SER A 28 6.25 7.81 -9.50
CA SER A 28 6.20 8.62 -10.72
C SER A 28 5.45 7.92 -11.84
N LYS A 29 5.56 6.59 -11.98
CA LYS A 29 4.75 5.85 -12.95
C LYS A 29 3.27 5.88 -12.60
N LEU A 30 2.93 5.69 -11.32
CA LEU A 30 1.55 5.77 -10.85
C LEU A 30 0.96 7.18 -11.04
N LEU A 31 1.70 8.22 -10.64
CA LEU A 31 1.29 9.63 -10.73
C LEU A 31 1.19 10.16 -12.16
N LEU A 32 1.76 9.44 -13.13
CA LEU A 32 1.66 9.75 -14.56
C LEU A 32 0.75 8.76 -15.29
N ASP A 33 0.10 7.85 -14.57
CA ASP A 33 -0.83 6.91 -15.16
C ASP A 33 -2.06 7.67 -15.66
N GLN A 34 -2.51 7.35 -16.88
CA GLN A 34 -3.67 8.01 -17.49
C GLN A 34 -4.98 7.80 -16.71
N TYR A 35 -5.01 6.80 -15.84
CA TYR A 35 -6.16 6.41 -15.06
C TYR A 35 -6.12 6.93 -13.62
N ILE A 36 -5.05 7.62 -13.20
CA ILE A 36 -4.94 8.05 -11.80
C ILE A 36 -6.04 9.05 -11.40
N ASP A 37 -6.42 9.94 -12.31
CA ASP A 37 -7.49 10.91 -12.06
C ASP A 37 -8.85 10.20 -11.96
N GLN A 38 -9.13 9.24 -12.85
CA GLN A 38 -10.36 8.44 -12.80
C GLN A 38 -10.43 7.59 -11.52
N CYS A 39 -9.32 6.95 -11.14
CA CYS A 39 -9.24 6.16 -9.92
C CYS A 39 -9.44 7.05 -8.66
N SER A 40 -8.90 8.27 -8.68
CA SER A 40 -9.13 9.27 -7.63
C SER A 40 -10.60 9.70 -7.56
N ASP A 41 -11.24 9.94 -8.70
CA ASP A 41 -12.65 10.34 -8.77
C ASP A 41 -13.61 9.22 -8.31
N ASP A 42 -13.33 7.98 -8.71
CA ASP A 42 -14.14 6.80 -8.37
C ASP A 42 -14.02 6.44 -6.88
N SER A 43 -12.82 6.59 -6.30
CA SER A 43 -12.56 6.23 -4.90
C SER A 43 -12.74 7.38 -3.92
N GLY A 44 -12.66 8.63 -4.39
CA GLY A 44 -12.55 9.83 -3.55
C GLY A 44 -11.16 10.03 -2.94
N TYR A 45 -10.17 9.19 -3.27
CA TYR A 45 -8.85 9.22 -2.66
C TYR A 45 -7.81 9.98 -3.51
N ALA A 46 -7.22 11.03 -2.93
CA ALA A 46 -6.11 11.74 -3.55
C ALA A 46 -4.75 11.10 -3.21
N PHE A 47 -4.07 10.57 -4.23
CA PHE A 47 -2.79 9.85 -4.12
C PHE A 47 -1.61 10.71 -3.63
N THR A 48 -1.76 12.04 -3.61
CA THR A 48 -0.72 12.99 -3.15
C THR A 48 -0.88 13.39 -1.69
N THR A 49 -1.91 12.92 -0.99
CA THR A 49 -2.19 13.31 0.41
C THR A 49 -1.16 12.77 1.41
N GLY A 50 -0.46 11.69 1.06
CA GLY A 50 0.46 10.99 1.98
C GLY A 50 -0.25 10.30 3.15
N VAL A 51 -1.58 10.26 3.14
CA VAL A 51 -2.41 9.61 4.16
C VAL A 51 -2.89 8.28 3.63
N LYS A 52 -2.91 7.24 4.47
CA LYS A 52 -3.45 5.93 4.05
C LYS A 52 -4.97 6.07 3.77
N PRO A 53 -5.50 5.50 2.67
CA PRO A 53 -6.93 5.52 2.38
C PRO A 53 -7.75 4.83 3.47
N THR A 54 -8.96 5.34 3.67
CA THR A 54 -10.04 4.77 4.48
C THR A 54 -10.58 3.47 3.86
N ALA A 55 -11.43 2.75 4.61
CA ALA A 55 -12.01 1.51 4.11
C ALA A 55 -12.97 1.77 2.93
N GLU A 56 -13.72 2.87 2.99
CA GLU A 56 -14.65 3.30 1.95
C GLU A 56 -13.92 3.69 0.67
N GLU A 57 -12.84 4.47 0.78
CA GLU A 57 -11.99 4.82 -0.36
C GLU A 57 -11.38 3.56 -1.00
N VAL A 58 -10.86 2.62 -0.19
CA VAL A 58 -10.36 1.34 -0.72
C VAL A 58 -11.46 0.56 -1.43
N ALA A 59 -12.69 0.54 -0.91
CA ALA A 59 -13.81 -0.12 -1.58
C ALA A 59 -14.10 0.51 -2.96
N GLY A 60 -14.03 1.85 -3.06
CA GLY A 60 -14.12 2.57 -4.33
C GLY A 60 -12.96 2.24 -5.29
N MET A 61 -11.72 2.20 -4.79
CA MET A 61 -10.56 1.79 -5.59
C MET A 61 -10.71 0.36 -6.13
N CYS A 62 -11.26 -0.56 -5.34
CA CYS A 62 -11.49 -1.94 -5.76
C CYS A 62 -12.69 -2.13 -6.71
N ALA A 63 -13.59 -1.15 -6.77
CA ALA A 63 -14.75 -1.17 -7.66
C ALA A 63 -14.50 -0.40 -8.97
N SER A 64 -13.41 0.36 -9.06
CA SER A 64 -13.00 1.09 -10.25
C SER A 64 -12.38 0.14 -11.28
N ASP A 65 -12.74 0.31 -12.56
CA ASP A 65 -12.12 -0.39 -13.70
C ASP A 65 -10.90 0.39 -14.26
N ALA A 66 -10.54 1.50 -13.61
CA ALA A 66 -9.41 2.35 -13.94
C ALA A 66 -8.06 1.68 -13.62
#